data_AF-A0A3B9CUI6-F1
#
_entry.id   AF-A0A3B9CUI6-F1
#
_cell.length_a   1.000
_cell.length_b   1.000
_cell.length_c   1.000
_cell.angle_alpha   90.00
_cell.angle_beta   90.00
_cell.angle_gamma   90.00
#
_symmetry.space_group_name_H-M   'P 1'
#
loop_
_entity.id
_entity.type
_entity.pdbx_description
1 polymer ?
#
loop_
_entity_poly.entity_id
_entity_poly.type
_entity_poly.pdbx_seq_one_letter_code
_entity_poly.pdbx_strand_id
1 'polypeptide(L)'
;MKTIHKTKSQTGTRAGFTLLELLGVVAILSILVALILPAVMNAWARAEVTAVNAEFTSLAGAITKFKADYNKEPWSSINIHEAKADWDADPTSKSRIRDIWPQYSFNDQDLDGDGSVNGSWALTGSECLVFFLGGVRSSSGALIGFSKNPIAPLNGTGTNRTEPYPFPADRLIDEDGDGMYEYADQLSGAAIHYVSSNNGQGYSTVAGAPSFYVLSDGTTPWNKGGFQLISAGADGQMGFDLTDNAQTFEAG
;
A
#
# COMPACT_ATOMS: atom_id res chain seq x y z
N MET A 1 -14.89 -26.20 -91.54
CA MET A 1 -15.52 -24.95 -91.07
C MET A 1 -15.76 -25.09 -89.58
N LYS A 2 -14.96 -24.45 -88.72
CA LYS A 2 -15.03 -24.57 -87.24
C LYS A 2 -15.50 -23.23 -86.66
N THR A 3 -16.62 -23.24 -85.93
CA THR A 3 -17.22 -22.05 -85.32
C THR A 3 -16.69 -21.89 -83.89
N ILE A 4 -15.96 -20.80 -83.62
CA ILE A 4 -15.38 -20.49 -82.30
C ILE A 4 -16.45 -19.81 -81.44
N HIS A 5 -16.79 -20.42 -80.30
CA HIS A 5 -17.66 -19.82 -79.27
C HIS A 5 -16.84 -18.88 -78.38
N LYS A 6 -17.22 -17.60 -78.32
CA LYS A 6 -16.66 -16.61 -77.39
C LYS A 6 -17.37 -16.72 -76.03
N THR A 7 -16.69 -17.23 -75.01
CA THR A 7 -17.12 -17.18 -73.62
C THR A 7 -16.96 -15.74 -73.10
N LYS A 8 -18.07 -15.08 -72.72
CA LYS A 8 -18.02 -13.75 -72.07
C LYS A 8 -17.49 -13.91 -70.65
N SER A 9 -16.26 -13.46 -70.40
CA SER A 9 -15.74 -13.25 -69.04
C SER A 9 -16.44 -12.05 -68.41
N GLN A 10 -17.25 -12.30 -67.38
CA GLN A 10 -17.87 -11.26 -66.55
C GLN A 10 -16.83 -10.75 -65.55
N THR A 11 -16.04 -9.76 -65.93
CA THR A 11 -15.24 -8.97 -64.99
C THR A 11 -16.16 -8.03 -64.24
N GLY A 12 -16.59 -8.44 -63.04
CA GLY A 12 -17.32 -7.56 -62.13
C GLY A 12 -16.44 -6.35 -61.76
N THR A 13 -16.92 -5.15 -62.06
CA THR A 13 -16.30 -3.90 -61.61
C THR A 13 -16.39 -3.83 -60.09
N ARG A 14 -15.24 -3.82 -59.42
CA ARG A 14 -15.19 -3.54 -57.98
C ARG A 14 -15.68 -2.11 -57.77
N ALA A 15 -16.85 -1.93 -57.16
CA ALA A 15 -17.34 -0.63 -56.76
C ALA A 15 -16.38 -0.04 -55.71
N GLY A 16 -15.83 1.14 -55.97
CA GLY A 16 -15.03 1.89 -55.01
C GLY A 16 -15.93 2.55 -53.96
N PHE A 17 -15.40 2.71 -52.75
CA PHE A 17 -16.07 3.40 -51.65
C PHE A 17 -16.29 4.88 -52.02
N THR A 18 -17.49 5.40 -51.81
CA THR A 18 -17.77 6.82 -52.05
C THR A 18 -17.42 7.66 -50.82
N LEU A 19 -17.07 8.92 -51.05
CA LEU A 19 -16.75 9.88 -49.99
C LEU A 19 -17.96 10.12 -49.06
N LEU A 20 -19.18 10.04 -49.62
CA LEU A 20 -20.43 10.17 -48.89
C LEU A 20 -20.69 8.99 -47.94
N GLU A 21 -20.40 7.76 -48.38
CA GLU A 21 -20.52 6.56 -47.52
C GLU A 21 -19.54 6.63 -46.35
N LEU A 22 -18.30 7.06 -46.59
CA LEU A 22 -17.33 7.26 -45.51
C LEU A 22 -17.78 8.37 -44.55
N LEU A 23 -18.32 9.48 -45.07
CA LEU A 23 -18.83 10.60 -44.26
C LEU A 23 -19.96 10.17 -43.32
N GLY A 24 -20.93 9.39 -43.82
CA GLY A 24 -22.02 8.86 -42.99
C GLY A 24 -21.53 7.95 -41.87
N VAL A 25 -20.53 7.09 -42.16
CA VAL A 25 -19.95 6.17 -41.17
C VAL A 25 -19.25 6.94 -40.05
N VAL A 26 -18.38 7.91 -40.38
CA VAL A 26 -17.67 8.68 -39.34
C VAL A 26 -18.61 9.57 -38.54
N ALA A 27 -19.71 10.06 -39.13
CA ALA A 27 -20.74 10.81 -38.42
C ALA A 27 -21.44 9.94 -37.35
N ILE A 28 -21.85 8.72 -37.71
CA ILE A 28 -22.49 7.79 -36.76
C ILE A 28 -21.48 7.35 -35.69
N LEU A 29 -20.23 7.02 -36.07
CA LEU A 29 -19.18 6.65 -35.10
C LEU A 29 -18.91 7.76 -34.09
N SER A 30 -18.91 9.03 -34.52
CA SER A 30 -18.70 10.18 -33.63
C SER A 30 -19.81 10.31 -32.59
N ILE A 31 -21.07 10.09 -32.99
CA ILE A 31 -22.22 10.10 -32.07
C ILE A 31 -22.10 8.95 -31.06
N LEU A 32 -21.75 7.75 -31.52
CA LEU A 32 -21.57 6.59 -30.64
C LEU A 32 -20.47 6.82 -29.61
N VAL A 33 -19.31 7.32 -30.03
CA VAL A 33 -18.21 7.65 -29.12
C VAL A 33 -18.63 8.72 -28.11
N ALA A 34 -19.29 9.79 -28.55
CA ALA A 34 -19.74 10.87 -27.67
C ALA A 34 -20.68 10.39 -26.55
N LEU A 35 -21.53 9.39 -26.83
CA LEU A 35 -22.43 8.79 -25.83
C LEU A 35 -21.71 7.84 -24.86
N ILE A 36 -20.64 7.19 -25.31
CA ILE A 36 -19.92 6.18 -24.52
C ILE A 36 -18.88 6.82 -23.59
N LEU A 37 -18.22 7.91 -24.01
CA LEU A 37 -17.10 8.51 -23.27
C LEU A 37 -17.41 8.80 -21.78
N PRO A 38 -18.54 9.44 -21.40
CA PRO A 38 -18.83 9.72 -19.99
C PRO A 38 -18.99 8.44 -19.15
N ALA A 39 -19.57 7.39 -19.73
CA ALA A 39 -19.74 6.12 -19.06
C ALA A 39 -18.40 5.42 -18.81
N VAL A 40 -17.47 5.49 -19.77
CA VAL A 40 -16.12 4.91 -19.64
C VAL A 40 -15.32 5.65 -18.57
N MET A 41 -15.34 6.97 -18.57
CA MET A 41 -14.65 7.77 -17.54
C MET A 41 -15.14 7.44 -16.13
N ASN A 42 -16.46 7.34 -15.94
CA ASN A 42 -17.05 6.95 -14.66
C ASN A 42 -16.70 5.50 -14.27
N ALA A 43 -16.57 4.60 -15.24
CA ALA A 43 -16.19 3.22 -14.99
C ALA A 43 -14.73 3.11 -14.51
N TRP A 44 -13.83 3.90 -15.08
CA TRP A 44 -12.43 3.96 -14.64
C TRP A 44 -12.29 4.50 -13.22
N ALA A 45 -12.93 5.62 -12.90
CA ALA A 45 -12.88 6.19 -11.55
C ALA A 45 -13.43 5.21 -10.50
N ARG A 46 -14.51 4.48 -10.82
CA ARG A 46 -15.05 3.43 -9.94
C ARG A 46 -14.11 2.24 -9.80
N ALA A 47 -13.40 1.86 -10.86
CA ALA A 47 -12.44 0.78 -10.81
C ALA A 47 -11.24 1.11 -9.92
N GLU A 48 -10.76 2.35 -9.97
CA GLU A 48 -9.69 2.86 -9.09
C GLU A 48 -10.12 2.81 -7.62
N VAL A 49 -11.27 3.38 -7.28
CA VAL A 49 -11.82 3.31 -5.91
C VAL A 49 -12.00 1.85 -5.46
N THR A 50 -12.54 0.99 -6.34
CA THR A 50 -12.71 -0.43 -6.00
C THR A 50 -11.37 -1.14 -5.74
N ALA A 51 -10.33 -0.82 -6.52
CA ALA A 51 -9.00 -1.39 -6.34
C ALA A 51 -8.39 -0.96 -5.01
N VAL A 52 -8.49 0.33 -4.66
CA VAL A 52 -8.05 0.87 -3.37
C VAL A 52 -8.78 0.17 -2.22
N ASN A 53 -10.10 0.00 -2.32
CA ASN A 53 -10.89 -0.62 -1.27
C ASN A 53 -10.50 -2.10 -1.06
N ALA A 54 -10.24 -2.82 -2.14
CA ALA A 54 -9.77 -4.20 -2.10
C ALA A 54 -8.38 -4.29 -1.44
N GLU A 55 -7.50 -3.34 -1.76
CA GLU A 55 -6.18 -3.24 -1.14
C GLU A 55 -6.27 -2.94 0.37
N PHE A 56 -7.09 -1.97 0.78
CA PHE A 56 -7.29 -1.65 2.20
C PHE A 56 -7.86 -2.86 2.97
N THR A 57 -8.78 -3.60 2.34
CA THR A 57 -9.29 -4.86 2.90
C THR A 57 -8.18 -5.91 3.05
N SER A 58 -7.29 -6.01 2.05
CA SER A 58 -6.14 -6.91 2.07
C SER A 58 -5.14 -6.53 3.18
N LEU A 59 -4.82 -5.24 3.31
CA LEU A 59 -3.97 -4.71 4.39
C LEU A 59 -4.58 -4.96 5.77
N ALA A 60 -5.88 -4.69 5.95
CA ALA A 60 -6.59 -4.97 7.19
C ALA A 60 -6.57 -6.47 7.55
N GLY A 61 -6.71 -7.34 6.55
CA GLY A 61 -6.53 -8.78 6.71
C GLY A 61 -5.12 -9.17 7.15
N ALA A 62 -4.09 -8.53 6.58
CA ALA A 62 -2.70 -8.74 6.97
C ALA A 62 -2.41 -8.27 8.41
N ILE A 63 -2.95 -7.12 8.83
CA ILE A 63 -2.86 -6.62 10.21
C ILE A 63 -3.56 -7.59 11.17
N THR A 64 -4.74 -8.09 10.80
CA THR A 64 -5.48 -9.08 11.60
C THR A 64 -4.70 -10.38 11.72
N LYS A 65 -4.07 -10.84 10.63
CA LYS A 65 -3.18 -12.00 10.65
C LYS A 65 -1.98 -11.77 11.56
N PHE A 66 -1.33 -10.61 11.47
CA PHE A 66 -0.21 -10.26 12.35
C PHE A 66 -0.66 -10.31 13.83
N LYS A 67 -1.82 -9.74 14.14
CA LYS A 67 -2.42 -9.80 15.48
C LYS A 67 -2.69 -11.23 15.93
N ALA A 68 -3.15 -12.11 15.04
CA ALA A 68 -3.35 -13.53 15.36
C ALA A 68 -2.03 -14.26 15.64
N ASP A 69 -0.97 -13.93 14.89
CA ASP A 69 0.35 -14.58 15.00
C ASP A 69 1.11 -14.10 16.27
N TYR A 70 0.99 -12.82 16.65
CA TYR A 70 1.76 -12.20 17.73
C TYR A 70 0.94 -11.76 18.95
N ASN A 71 -0.38 -11.94 18.92
CA ASN A 71 -1.32 -11.46 19.95
C ASN A 71 -1.24 -9.93 20.20
N LYS A 72 -0.71 -9.18 19.24
CA LYS A 72 -0.51 -7.74 19.26
C LYS A 72 -0.69 -7.19 17.86
N GLU A 73 -1.43 -6.09 17.71
CA GLU A 73 -1.39 -5.29 16.49
C GLU A 73 0.02 -4.71 16.29
N PRO A 74 0.42 -4.44 15.03
CA PRO A 74 1.61 -3.66 14.74
C PRO A 74 1.64 -2.36 15.56
N TRP A 75 2.81 -1.99 16.06
CA TRP A 75 2.96 -0.69 16.72
C TRP A 75 2.87 0.43 15.70
N SER A 76 2.36 1.60 16.11
CA SER A 76 2.24 2.79 15.24
C SER A 76 3.43 3.74 15.33
N SER A 77 4.42 3.40 16.15
CA SER A 77 5.72 4.06 16.23
C SER A 77 6.69 3.13 16.95
N ILE A 78 7.95 3.11 16.57
CA ILE A 78 9.00 2.38 17.29
C ILE A 78 10.37 2.82 16.80
N ASN A 79 11.36 2.88 17.69
CA ASN A 79 12.75 2.97 17.26
C ASN A 79 13.37 1.57 17.19
N ILE A 80 14.05 1.26 16.09
CA ILE A 80 14.80 0.02 15.91
C ILE A 80 16.28 0.35 15.98
N HIS A 81 17.00 -0.33 16.86
CA HIS A 81 18.43 -0.10 17.11
C HIS A 81 19.26 -1.33 16.80
N GLU A 82 20.50 -1.13 16.38
CA GLU A 82 21.51 -2.18 16.24
C GLU A 82 22.27 -2.42 17.53
N ALA A 83 22.67 -1.33 18.20
CA ALA A 83 23.49 -1.41 19.40
C ALA A 83 22.64 -1.72 20.63
N LYS A 84 23.18 -2.59 21.49
CA LYS A 84 22.62 -2.90 22.80
C LYS A 84 22.46 -1.66 23.67
N ALA A 85 23.43 -0.74 23.60
CA ALA A 85 23.43 0.48 24.41
C ALA A 85 22.23 1.37 24.09
N ASP A 86 21.85 1.48 22.82
CA ASP A 86 20.73 2.32 22.39
C ASP A 86 19.38 1.67 22.76
N TRP A 87 19.27 0.35 22.67
CA TRP A 87 18.14 -0.37 23.26
C TRP A 87 18.00 -0.15 24.76
N ASP A 88 19.12 -0.16 25.50
CA ASP A 88 19.10 0.10 26.94
C ASP A 88 18.72 1.56 27.27
N ALA A 89 18.97 2.50 26.36
CA ALA A 89 18.57 3.90 26.47
C ALA A 89 17.11 4.17 26.05
N ASP A 90 16.49 3.29 25.25
CA ASP A 90 15.08 3.36 24.83
C ASP A 90 14.21 2.24 25.43
N PRO A 91 13.78 2.37 26.70
CA PRO A 91 12.96 1.36 27.36
C PRO A 91 11.57 1.20 26.71
N THR A 92 11.07 2.21 26.01
CA THR A 92 9.74 2.18 25.37
C THR A 92 9.77 1.24 24.18
N SER A 93 10.66 1.48 23.21
CA SER A 93 10.79 0.63 22.02
C SER A 93 11.23 -0.78 22.41
N LYS A 94 12.12 -0.90 23.41
CA LYS A 94 12.54 -2.19 23.94
C LYS A 94 11.38 -3.01 24.50
N SER A 95 10.45 -2.38 25.23
CA SER A 95 9.24 -3.06 25.71
C SER A 95 8.33 -3.47 24.55
N ARG A 96 8.15 -2.60 23.56
CA ARG A 96 7.33 -2.87 22.36
C ARG A 96 7.83 -4.07 21.55
N ILE A 97 9.15 -4.19 21.34
CA ILE A 97 9.75 -5.39 20.73
C ILE A 97 9.50 -6.63 21.58
N ARG A 98 9.69 -6.53 22.90
CA ARG A 98 9.54 -7.68 23.80
C ARG A 98 8.10 -8.16 23.93
N ASP A 99 7.13 -7.29 23.68
CA ASP A 99 5.71 -7.64 23.61
C ASP A 99 5.36 -8.51 22.39
N ILE A 100 6.06 -8.32 21.26
CA ILE A 100 5.87 -9.10 20.02
C ILE A 100 6.77 -10.34 20.01
N TRP A 101 8.04 -10.17 20.40
CA TRP A 101 9.06 -11.22 20.45
C TRP A 101 9.66 -11.33 21.86
N PRO A 102 9.06 -12.13 22.76
CA PRO A 102 9.48 -12.23 24.15
C PRO A 102 10.93 -12.71 24.37
N GLN A 103 11.48 -13.43 23.39
CA GLN A 103 12.84 -13.99 23.44
C GLN A 103 13.88 -13.14 22.72
N TYR A 104 13.50 -11.98 22.17
CA TYR A 104 14.41 -11.12 21.41
C TYR A 104 15.69 -10.79 22.19
N SER A 105 16.84 -11.01 21.55
CA SER A 105 18.16 -10.70 22.10
C SER A 105 18.57 -9.28 21.71
N PHE A 106 18.61 -8.38 22.70
CA PHE A 106 19.08 -6.99 22.53
C PHE A 106 20.61 -6.88 22.61
N ASN A 107 21.35 -7.83 22.03
CA ASN A 107 22.80 -7.71 21.87
C ASN A 107 23.09 -6.96 20.57
N ASP A 108 24.31 -6.44 20.43
CA ASP A 108 24.75 -5.76 19.22
C ASP A 108 24.52 -6.66 17.99
N GLN A 109 23.80 -6.13 17.01
CA GLN A 109 23.46 -6.83 15.78
C GLN A 109 23.46 -5.86 14.61
N ASP A 110 24.26 -6.19 13.58
CA ASP A 110 24.27 -5.52 12.27
C ASP A 110 23.00 -5.92 11.51
N LEU A 111 22.03 -5.01 11.42
CA LEU A 111 20.71 -5.21 10.84
C LEU A 111 20.68 -4.84 9.35
N ASP A 112 21.42 -3.81 8.95
CA ASP A 112 21.47 -3.33 7.56
C ASP A 112 22.58 -3.99 6.71
N GLY A 113 23.53 -4.67 7.35
CA GLY A 113 24.62 -5.39 6.72
C GLY A 113 25.79 -4.51 6.29
N ASP A 114 25.94 -3.30 6.85
CA ASP A 114 27.00 -2.37 6.52
C ASP A 114 28.36 -2.68 7.19
N GLY A 115 28.36 -3.64 8.14
CA GLY A 115 29.53 -4.07 8.90
C GLY A 115 29.77 -3.29 10.20
N SER A 116 28.85 -2.42 10.60
CA SER A 116 28.85 -1.64 11.84
C SER A 116 27.63 -2.00 12.70
N VAL A 117 27.59 -1.48 13.92
CA VAL A 117 26.46 -1.65 14.86
C VAL A 117 26.08 -0.30 15.45
N ASN A 118 25.63 0.60 14.58
CA ASN A 118 25.36 2.01 14.88
C ASN A 118 24.08 2.52 14.21
N GLY A 119 23.33 1.65 13.52
CA GLY A 119 22.03 1.93 12.97
C GLY A 119 20.97 2.15 14.04
N SER A 120 20.17 3.20 13.83
CA SER A 120 19.00 3.55 14.63
C SER A 120 17.97 4.21 13.72
N TRP A 121 16.81 3.60 13.58
CA TRP A 121 15.72 4.06 12.70
C TRP A 121 14.48 4.37 13.51
N ALA A 122 13.82 5.49 13.21
CA ALA A 122 12.70 6.01 13.99
C ALA A 122 11.39 5.84 13.21
N LEU A 123 10.85 4.63 13.23
CA LEU A 123 9.71 4.27 12.41
C LEU A 123 8.45 5.00 12.87
N THR A 124 7.85 5.72 11.94
CA THR A 124 6.52 6.32 12.02
C THR A 124 5.43 5.29 11.73
N GLY A 125 4.16 5.68 11.84
CA GLY A 125 3.03 4.79 11.59
C GLY A 125 3.04 4.21 10.17
N SER A 126 3.42 5.01 9.18
CA SER A 126 3.50 4.60 7.77
C SER A 126 4.57 3.53 7.55
N GLU A 127 5.77 3.73 8.11
CA GLU A 127 6.87 2.76 7.99
C GLU A 127 6.60 1.51 8.83
N CYS A 128 5.98 1.67 10.01
CA CYS A 128 5.59 0.54 10.85
C CYS A 128 4.66 -0.41 10.09
N LEU A 129 3.74 0.10 9.28
CA LEU A 129 2.86 -0.74 8.46
C LEU A 129 3.67 -1.66 7.55
N VAL A 130 4.64 -1.10 6.83
CA VAL A 130 5.48 -1.86 5.90
C VAL A 130 6.44 -2.78 6.64
N PHE A 131 7.08 -2.29 7.70
CA PHE A 131 8.01 -3.05 8.51
C PHE A 131 7.34 -4.28 9.15
N PHE A 132 6.19 -4.14 9.80
CA PHE A 132 5.56 -5.26 10.50
C PHE A 132 4.87 -6.24 9.56
N LEU A 133 4.38 -5.80 8.40
CA LEU A 133 3.73 -6.69 7.44
C LEU A 133 4.70 -7.28 6.41
N GLY A 134 5.69 -6.51 5.98
CA GLY A 134 6.69 -6.89 4.97
C GLY A 134 8.00 -7.43 5.57
N GLY A 135 8.30 -7.07 6.81
CA GLY A 135 9.47 -7.53 7.53
C GLY A 135 10.75 -6.77 7.20
N VAL A 136 11.89 -7.43 7.45
CA VAL A 136 13.23 -6.86 7.26
C VAL A 136 13.49 -6.65 5.76
N ARG A 137 14.21 -5.57 5.43
CA ARG A 137 14.67 -5.25 4.07
C ARG A 137 15.97 -6.00 3.78
N SER A 138 16.08 -6.61 2.59
CA SER A 138 17.33 -7.18 2.11
C SER A 138 18.23 -6.09 1.49
N SER A 139 19.50 -6.41 1.26
CA SER A 139 20.42 -5.51 0.53
C SER A 139 19.97 -5.18 -0.91
N SER A 140 19.08 -5.99 -1.50
CA SER A 140 18.47 -5.69 -2.80
C SER A 140 17.21 -4.82 -2.71
N GLY A 141 16.85 -4.37 -1.50
CA GLY A 141 15.62 -3.62 -1.23
C GLY A 141 14.35 -4.46 -1.16
N ALA A 142 14.45 -5.80 -1.15
CA ALA A 142 13.27 -6.65 -1.06
C ALA A 142 12.85 -6.86 0.39
N LEU A 143 11.55 -6.79 0.65
CA LEU A 143 10.97 -7.14 1.95
C LEU A 143 10.91 -8.67 2.06
N ILE A 144 11.60 -9.23 3.05
CA ILE A 144 11.84 -10.69 3.14
C ILE A 144 11.11 -11.36 4.33
N GLY A 145 10.28 -10.63 5.06
CA GLY A 145 9.60 -11.10 6.29
C GLY A 145 10.48 -11.00 7.53
N PHE A 146 10.20 -11.81 8.55
CA PHE A 146 11.03 -11.93 9.76
C PHE A 146 11.63 -13.32 9.87
N SER A 147 12.85 -13.43 10.41
CA SER A 147 13.42 -14.72 10.75
C SER A 147 12.53 -15.48 11.74
N LYS A 148 12.34 -16.78 11.55
CA LYS A 148 11.63 -17.63 12.53
C LYS A 148 12.48 -17.94 13.77
N ASN A 149 13.72 -17.46 13.83
CA ASN A 149 14.54 -17.56 15.03
C ASN A 149 14.01 -16.61 16.11
N PRO A 150 13.45 -17.10 17.23
CA PRO A 150 12.76 -16.25 18.20
C PRO A 150 13.70 -15.29 18.96
N ILE A 151 15.01 -15.55 18.98
CA ILE A 151 15.99 -14.64 19.60
C ILE A 151 16.50 -13.56 18.66
N ALA A 152 16.34 -13.73 17.35
CA ALA A 152 16.85 -12.81 16.33
C ALA A 152 15.90 -12.72 15.11
N PRO A 153 14.63 -12.33 15.30
CA PRO A 153 13.63 -12.20 14.23
C PRO A 153 14.00 -11.13 13.20
N LEU A 154 14.75 -10.09 13.61
CA LEU A 154 15.21 -9.01 12.74
C LEU A 154 16.46 -9.36 11.92
N ASN A 155 17.02 -10.56 12.09
CA ASN A 155 18.19 -10.97 11.31
C ASN A 155 17.87 -11.03 9.81
N GLY A 156 18.55 -10.20 9.01
CA GLY A 156 18.40 -10.11 7.56
C GLY A 156 18.94 -11.31 6.77
N THR A 157 19.60 -12.26 7.42
CA THR A 157 20.20 -13.45 6.80
C THR A 157 19.36 -14.72 7.00
N GLY A 158 19.60 -15.72 6.16
CA GLY A 158 18.96 -17.04 6.23
C GLY A 158 17.64 -17.14 5.46
N THR A 159 17.12 -18.37 5.32
CA THR A 159 15.96 -18.69 4.47
C THR A 159 14.69 -19.05 5.24
N ASN A 160 14.79 -19.37 6.54
CA ASN A 160 13.64 -19.77 7.36
C ASN A 160 12.95 -18.53 7.95
N ARG A 161 12.01 -17.96 7.19
CA ARG A 161 11.38 -16.67 7.50
C ARG A 161 9.85 -16.73 7.42
N THR A 162 9.18 -15.77 8.04
CA THR A 162 7.74 -15.57 7.88
C THR A 162 7.45 -15.07 6.47
N GLU A 163 6.26 -15.38 5.96
CA GLU A 163 5.83 -14.87 4.67
C GLU A 163 5.47 -13.38 4.79
N PRO A 164 6.11 -12.49 4.01
CA PRO A 164 5.80 -11.07 4.02
C PRO A 164 4.51 -10.79 3.25
N TYR A 165 3.82 -9.72 3.63
CA TYR A 165 2.78 -9.14 2.80
C TYR A 165 3.37 -8.68 1.46
N PRO A 166 2.76 -9.03 0.31
CA PRO A 166 3.32 -8.76 -1.00
C PRO A 166 3.08 -7.31 -1.42
N PHE A 167 3.82 -6.37 -0.82
CA PHE A 167 3.80 -4.97 -1.26
C PHE A 167 4.33 -4.84 -2.69
N PRO A 168 3.59 -4.18 -3.61
CA PRO A 168 4.11 -3.77 -4.91
C PRO A 168 5.36 -2.90 -4.77
N ALA A 169 6.47 -3.35 -5.34
CA ALA A 169 7.77 -2.69 -5.17
C ALA A 169 7.85 -1.28 -5.78
N ASP A 170 6.99 -0.98 -6.77
CA ASP A 170 6.85 0.34 -7.38
C ASP A 170 6.13 1.37 -6.49
N ARG A 171 5.47 0.91 -5.42
CA ARG A 171 4.76 1.73 -4.44
C ARG A 171 5.44 1.76 -3.07
N LEU A 172 6.61 1.14 -2.93
CA LEU A 172 7.47 1.32 -1.77
C LEU A 172 8.30 2.60 -1.99
N ILE A 173 8.10 3.57 -1.11
CA ILE A 173 8.81 4.85 -1.11
C ILE A 173 9.57 5.00 0.20
N ASP A 174 10.53 5.91 0.25
CA ASP A 174 11.31 6.29 1.43
C ASP A 174 11.25 7.83 1.47
N GLU A 175 10.24 8.35 2.18
CA GLU A 175 9.86 9.76 2.13
C GLU A 175 10.82 10.65 2.93
N ASP A 176 11.33 10.15 4.06
CA ASP A 176 12.24 10.90 4.93
C ASP A 176 13.73 10.55 4.77
N GLY A 177 14.04 9.54 3.95
CA GLY A 177 15.41 9.17 3.58
C GLY A 177 16.15 8.40 4.66
N ASP A 178 15.43 7.83 5.64
CA ASP A 178 16.02 7.03 6.71
C ASP A 178 16.29 5.56 6.30
N GLY A 179 15.83 5.15 5.11
CA GLY A 179 16.04 3.82 4.54
C GLY A 179 14.93 2.82 4.88
N MET A 180 13.94 3.23 5.66
CA MET A 180 12.70 2.50 5.88
C MET A 180 11.69 2.82 4.77
N TYR A 181 10.77 1.91 4.51
CA TYR A 181 9.80 2.08 3.45
C TYR A 181 8.43 2.46 3.99
N GLU A 182 7.81 3.47 3.38
CA GLU A 182 6.36 3.67 3.42
C GLU A 182 5.69 3.03 2.20
N TYR A 183 4.38 2.81 2.34
CA TYR A 183 3.55 2.31 1.26
C TYR A 183 2.73 3.43 0.66
N ALA A 184 3.10 3.90 -0.53
CA ALA A 184 2.37 4.94 -1.26
C ALA A 184 0.98 4.46 -1.64
N ASP A 185 -0.04 5.30 -1.57
CA ASP A 185 -1.40 5.01 -2.00
C ASP A 185 -1.52 5.05 -3.55
N GLN A 186 -2.52 4.36 -4.12
CA GLN A 186 -2.66 4.27 -5.58
C GLN A 186 -3.16 5.56 -6.23
N LEU A 187 -3.86 6.43 -5.47
CA LEU A 187 -4.55 7.61 -6.01
C LEU A 187 -3.62 8.82 -6.05
N SER A 188 -3.00 9.17 -4.92
CA SER A 188 -2.12 10.35 -4.83
C SER A 188 -0.64 10.01 -4.88
N GLY A 189 -0.26 8.77 -4.56
CA GLY A 189 1.14 8.38 -4.36
C GLY A 189 1.71 8.82 -3.01
N ALA A 190 0.89 9.34 -2.10
CA ALA A 190 1.29 9.70 -0.75
C ALA A 190 1.32 8.47 0.17
N ALA A 191 2.14 8.49 1.21
CA ALA A 191 2.23 7.38 2.16
C ALA A 191 0.88 7.07 2.83
N ILE A 192 0.48 5.79 2.84
CA ILE A 192 -0.64 5.31 3.64
C ILE A 192 -0.24 5.35 5.10
N HIS A 193 -1.02 6.08 5.89
CA HIS A 193 -0.79 6.20 7.31
C HIS A 193 -1.50 5.10 8.09
N TYR A 194 -0.79 4.52 9.04
CA TYR A 194 -1.30 3.50 9.94
C TYR A 194 -1.20 3.93 11.39
N VAL A 195 -2.27 3.68 12.15
CA VAL A 195 -2.28 3.82 13.59
C VAL A 195 -3.02 2.69 14.26
N SER A 196 -2.57 2.33 15.45
CA SER A 196 -3.23 1.36 16.32
C SER A 196 -3.59 1.98 17.67
N SER A 197 -4.72 1.55 18.21
CA SER A 197 -5.13 1.76 19.60
C SER A 197 -4.36 0.89 20.60
N ASN A 198 -3.32 0.18 20.15
CA ASN A 198 -2.50 -0.73 20.95
C ASN A 198 -3.35 -1.80 21.66
N ASN A 199 -4.29 -2.41 20.93
CA ASN A 199 -5.33 -3.32 21.46
C ASN A 199 -6.26 -2.65 22.48
N GLY A 200 -6.76 -1.45 22.18
CA GLY A 200 -7.70 -0.72 23.03
C GLY A 200 -7.07 -0.02 24.24
N GLN A 201 -5.74 0.04 24.33
CA GLN A 201 -5.03 0.84 25.34
C GLN A 201 -5.00 2.34 25.02
N GLY A 202 -5.43 2.70 23.81
CA GLY A 202 -5.48 4.08 23.31
C GLY A 202 -4.45 4.33 22.21
N TYR A 203 -4.72 5.36 21.42
CA TYR A 203 -3.82 5.85 20.38
C TYR A 203 -2.65 6.59 20.99
N SER A 204 -1.51 6.58 20.30
CA SER A 204 -0.32 7.30 20.72
C SER A 204 -0.59 8.81 20.84
N THR A 205 -0.25 9.42 21.98
CA THR A 205 -0.47 10.84 22.28
C THR A 205 0.81 11.67 22.18
N VAL A 206 1.85 11.15 21.52
CA VAL A 206 3.13 11.87 21.36
C VAL A 206 2.87 13.21 20.66
N ALA A 207 3.56 14.27 21.10
CA ALA A 207 3.45 15.59 20.50
C ALA A 207 3.82 15.52 19.00
N GLY A 208 2.90 15.91 18.11
CA GLY A 208 3.04 15.74 16.66
C GLY A 208 2.35 14.50 16.08
N ALA A 209 1.70 13.68 16.91
CA ALA A 209 0.81 12.62 16.43
C ALA A 209 -0.27 13.24 15.52
N PRO A 210 -0.43 12.76 14.28
CA PRO A 210 -1.27 13.45 13.32
C PRO A 210 -2.74 13.56 13.75
N SER A 211 -3.37 14.70 13.48
CA SER A 211 -4.76 14.97 13.88
C SER A 211 -5.82 14.38 12.95
N PHE A 212 -5.44 13.55 11.97
CA PHE A 212 -6.36 13.01 10.96
C PHE A 212 -7.02 11.69 11.36
N TYR A 213 -6.68 11.13 12.53
CA TYR A 213 -7.25 9.86 13.05
C TYR A 213 -8.49 10.04 13.91
N VAL A 214 -8.97 11.27 14.08
CA VAL A 214 -10.02 11.65 15.04
C VAL A 214 -11.25 12.23 14.33
N LEU A 215 -12.40 12.09 14.97
CA LEU A 215 -13.67 12.72 14.60
C LEU A 215 -13.53 14.25 14.61
N SER A 216 -14.58 14.94 14.16
CA SER A 216 -14.65 16.41 14.14
C SER A 216 -14.51 17.08 15.51
N ASP A 217 -14.53 16.32 16.60
CA ASP A 217 -14.22 16.80 17.96
C ASP A 217 -12.71 16.93 18.25
N GLY A 218 -11.85 16.53 17.30
CA GLY A 218 -10.40 16.64 17.38
C GLY A 218 -9.74 15.73 18.43
N THR A 219 -10.49 14.81 19.05
CA THR A 219 -10.01 14.03 20.20
C THR A 219 -10.45 12.58 20.18
N THR A 220 -11.60 12.26 19.60
CA THR A 220 -12.14 10.91 19.55
C THR A 220 -11.65 10.19 18.30
N PRO A 221 -10.90 9.07 18.41
CA PRO A 221 -10.53 8.30 17.23
C PRO A 221 -11.74 7.61 16.59
N TRP A 222 -11.75 7.42 15.27
CA TRP A 222 -12.83 6.73 14.55
C TRP A 222 -13.02 5.30 15.06
N ASN A 223 -11.94 4.51 15.09
CA ASN A 223 -11.94 3.18 15.65
C ASN A 223 -11.26 3.16 17.03
N LYS A 224 -12.01 3.28 18.13
CA LYS A 224 -11.43 3.32 19.48
C LYS A 224 -10.67 2.05 19.90
N GLY A 225 -11.03 0.88 19.36
CA GLY A 225 -10.59 -0.42 19.87
C GLY A 225 -9.65 -1.20 18.94
N GLY A 226 -9.37 -0.71 17.75
CA GLY A 226 -8.55 -1.39 16.75
C GLY A 226 -7.51 -0.46 16.12
N PHE A 227 -7.43 -0.50 14.81
CA PHE A 227 -6.49 0.30 14.02
C PHE A 227 -7.24 1.12 12.97
N GLN A 228 -6.53 2.07 12.35
CA GLN A 228 -7.00 2.85 11.22
C GLN A 228 -5.93 2.88 10.13
N LEU A 229 -6.37 2.81 8.88
CA LEU A 229 -5.58 3.05 7.69
C LEU A 229 -6.13 4.30 7.01
N ILE A 230 -5.27 5.25 6.67
CA ILE A 230 -5.67 6.50 6.00
C ILE A 230 -4.82 6.70 4.75
N SER A 231 -5.51 7.04 3.67
CA SER A 231 -4.93 7.54 2.42
C SER A 231 -5.32 9.01 2.25
N ALA A 232 -4.47 9.76 1.56
CA ALA A 232 -4.73 11.13 1.14
C ALA A 232 -5.79 11.24 0.03
N GLY A 233 -6.33 10.13 -0.47
CA GLY A 233 -7.36 10.15 -1.52
C GLY A 233 -6.85 10.69 -2.85
N ALA A 234 -7.78 11.05 -3.75
CA ALA A 234 -7.44 11.56 -5.08
C ALA A 234 -7.02 13.05 -5.08
N ASP A 235 -7.36 13.77 -4.02
CA ASP A 235 -7.03 15.18 -3.79
C ASP A 235 -5.65 15.37 -3.15
N GLY A 236 -5.02 14.30 -2.69
CA GLY A 236 -3.68 14.33 -2.11
C GLY A 236 -3.63 15.03 -0.74
N GLN A 237 -4.78 15.20 -0.09
CA GLN A 237 -4.87 15.83 1.23
C GLN A 237 -5.17 14.79 2.31
N MET A 238 -4.34 14.80 3.36
CA MET A 238 -4.58 13.96 4.53
C MET A 238 -5.67 14.57 5.40
N GLY A 239 -6.81 13.89 5.54
CA GLY A 239 -7.88 14.28 6.44
C GLY A 239 -9.19 14.64 5.75
N PHE A 240 -10.15 15.09 6.55
CA PHE A 240 -11.54 15.26 6.17
C PHE A 240 -11.81 16.64 5.56
N ASP A 241 -12.18 16.71 4.28
CA ASP A 241 -12.98 17.83 3.76
C ASP A 241 -14.44 17.58 4.16
N LEU A 242 -15.01 18.44 5.01
CA LEU A 242 -16.43 18.39 5.42
C LEU A 242 -17.40 18.54 4.23
N THR A 243 -16.91 18.88 3.04
CA THR A 243 -17.71 19.13 1.85
C THR A 243 -17.67 18.04 0.79
N ASP A 244 -16.78 17.04 0.90
CA ASP A 244 -16.68 15.97 -0.09
C ASP A 244 -16.68 14.57 0.55
N ASN A 245 -17.44 13.66 -0.06
CA ASN A 245 -17.77 12.33 0.49
C ASN A 245 -16.57 11.37 0.42
N ALA A 246 -15.52 11.60 1.20
CA ALA A 246 -14.37 10.70 1.27
C ALA A 246 -14.71 9.44 2.06
N GLN A 247 -14.52 8.28 1.42
CA GLN A 247 -14.84 6.96 1.96
C GLN A 247 -13.81 6.55 3.04
N THR A 248 -14.19 6.70 4.31
CA THR A 248 -13.51 6.06 5.43
C THR A 248 -13.83 4.56 5.42
N PHE A 249 -12.81 3.71 5.28
CA PHE A 249 -12.98 2.26 5.33
C PHE A 249 -12.84 1.75 6.75
N GLU A 250 -13.97 1.43 7.36
CA GLU A 250 -14.01 0.61 8.56
C GLU A 250 -13.88 -0.86 8.16
N ALA A 251 -12.70 -1.45 8.36
CA ALA A 251 -12.60 -2.89 8.53
C ALA A 251 -12.86 -3.18 10.01
N GLY A 252 -14.03 -3.76 10.30
CA GLY A 252 -14.54 -4.04 11.66
C GLY A 252 -13.80 -5.13 12.41
#